data_AF-A0A3S0YZS8-F1
#
_entry.id   AF-A0A3S0YZS8-F1
#
_cell.length_a   1.000
_cell.length_b   1.000
_cell.length_c   1.000
_cell.angle_alpha   90.00
_cell.angle_beta   90.00
_cell.angle_gamma   90.00
#
_symmetry.space_group_name_H-M   'P 1'
#
loop_
_entity.id
_entity.type
_entity.pdbx_description
1 polymer ?
#
loop_
_entity_poly.entity_id
_entity_poly.type
_entity_poly.pdbx_seq_one_letter_code
_entity_poly.pdbx_strand_id
1 'polypeptide(L)'
;MSHSPYENRPALTPETAKRWAPACTEYFQSYQDGVFDAASYTPLVLPVQDIYESKDHPDLVIGYAGVDGICFCFREGQAGLWAFYGMEDRHSLLAPSIEAFLTGWHAGKITL
;
A
#
# COMPACT_ATOMS: atom_id res chain seq x y z
N MET A 1 -16.63 -5.90 -23.67
CA MET A 1 -16.11 -4.53 -23.50
C MET A 1 -15.18 -4.58 -22.30
N SER A 2 -13.88 -4.47 -22.53
CA SER A 2 -12.88 -4.51 -21.46
C SER A 2 -12.90 -3.15 -20.78
N HIS A 3 -13.63 -3.02 -19.66
CA HIS A 3 -13.47 -1.86 -18.81
C HIS A 3 -12.06 -1.93 -18.23
N SER A 4 -11.22 -0.99 -18.60
CA SER A 4 -9.89 -0.86 -18.01
C SER A 4 -10.10 -0.71 -16.49
N PRO A 5 -9.44 -1.50 -15.64
CA PRO A 5 -9.60 -1.39 -14.18
C PRO A 5 -9.12 -0.04 -13.62
N TYR A 6 -8.57 0.82 -14.49
CA TYR A 6 -8.06 2.17 -14.24
C TYR A 6 -9.08 3.28 -14.54
N GLU A 7 -10.25 3.00 -15.13
CA GLU A 7 -11.24 4.04 -15.41
C GLU A 7 -12.10 4.36 -14.17
N ASN A 8 -11.93 5.58 -13.64
CA ASN A 8 -12.80 6.24 -12.64
C ASN A 8 -12.97 5.50 -11.30
N ARG A 9 -11.86 5.21 -10.60
CA ARG A 9 -11.98 4.96 -9.16
C ARG A 9 -12.25 6.29 -8.45
N PRO A 10 -13.28 6.38 -7.58
CA PRO A 10 -13.44 7.56 -6.76
C PRO A 10 -12.16 7.79 -5.96
N ALA A 11 -11.63 9.01 -5.99
CA ALA A 11 -10.43 9.35 -5.24
C ALA A 11 -10.66 9.01 -3.76
N LEU A 12 -9.76 8.22 -3.19
CA LEU A 12 -9.79 7.92 -1.76
C LEU A 12 -9.46 9.20 -0.99
N THR A 13 -10.33 9.55 -0.04
CA THR A 13 -10.16 10.71 0.81
C THR A 13 -9.80 10.25 2.22
N PRO A 14 -9.24 11.13 3.07
CA PRO A 14 -9.03 10.80 4.48
C PRO A 14 -10.29 10.31 5.19
N GLU A 15 -11.48 10.76 4.77
CA GLU A 15 -12.75 10.35 5.37
C GLU A 15 -13.15 8.94 4.97
N THR A 16 -13.04 8.59 3.70
CA THR A 16 -13.35 7.23 3.23
C THR A 16 -12.28 6.23 3.68
N ALA A 17 -11.05 6.69 3.89
CA ALA A 17 -9.96 5.87 4.36
C ALA A 17 -10.00 5.52 5.86
N LYS A 18 -10.91 6.10 6.66
CA LYS A 18 -11.03 5.84 8.11
C LYS A 18 -11.18 4.36 8.48
N ARG A 19 -11.65 3.52 7.55
CA ARG A 19 -11.73 2.06 7.70
C ARG A 19 -10.36 1.42 7.95
N TRP A 20 -9.31 1.98 7.36
CA TRP A 20 -7.92 1.52 7.51
C TRP A 20 -7.13 2.30 8.57
N ALA A 21 -7.84 3.05 9.43
CA ALA A 21 -7.22 3.64 10.61
C ALA A 21 -6.79 2.52 11.60
N PRO A 22 -5.71 2.71 12.36
CA PRO A 22 -4.89 3.93 12.42
C PRO A 22 -3.83 4.04 11.31
N ALA A 23 -3.56 2.96 10.56
CA ALA A 23 -2.41 2.87 9.66
C ALA A 23 -2.46 3.90 8.51
N CYS A 24 -3.66 4.23 8.01
CA CYS A 24 -3.80 5.16 6.89
C CYS A 24 -3.55 6.64 7.25
N THR A 25 -3.52 7.02 8.53
CA THR A 25 -3.41 8.44 8.92
C THR A 25 -2.09 9.05 8.47
N GLU A 26 -0.98 8.33 8.68
CA GLU A 26 0.36 8.77 8.27
C GLU A 26 0.45 8.99 6.76
N TYR A 27 -0.20 8.12 5.97
CA TYR A 27 -0.23 8.23 4.51
C TYR A 27 -0.77 9.59 4.06
N PHE A 28 -1.96 9.99 4.54
CA PHE A 28 -2.58 11.25 4.13
C PHE A 28 -1.87 12.49 4.71
N GLN A 29 -1.05 12.32 5.75
CA GLN A 29 -0.30 13.44 6.33
C GLN A 29 1.02 13.71 5.61
N SER A 30 1.70 12.67 5.10
CA SER A 30 3.10 12.81 4.68
C SER A 30 3.46 12.07 3.40
N TYR A 31 2.61 11.19 2.89
CA TYR A 31 2.94 10.30 1.76
C TYR A 31 1.90 10.28 0.63
N GLN A 32 0.96 11.24 0.62
CA GLN A 32 -0.08 11.35 -0.41
C GLN A 32 0.46 11.59 -1.83
N ASP A 33 1.68 12.12 -1.95
CA ASP A 33 2.36 12.33 -3.24
C ASP A 33 3.10 11.07 -3.74
N GLY A 34 3.09 10.00 -2.94
CA GLY A 34 3.79 8.76 -3.23
C GLY A 34 5.28 8.79 -2.88
N VAL A 35 5.91 7.61 -2.93
CA VAL A 35 7.34 7.39 -2.73
C VAL A 35 7.81 6.38 -3.78
N PHE A 36 8.67 6.84 -4.67
CA PHE A 36 9.30 6.03 -5.69
C PHE A 36 10.73 5.70 -5.29
N ASP A 37 11.07 4.41 -5.23
CA ASP A 37 12.45 3.97 -5.05
C ASP A 37 13.13 3.81 -6.41
N ALA A 38 14.09 4.70 -6.70
CA ALA A 38 14.81 4.69 -7.95
C ALA A 38 15.75 3.47 -8.08
N ALA A 39 16.23 2.92 -6.97
CA ALA A 39 17.14 1.79 -6.97
C ALA A 39 16.45 0.50 -7.43
N SER A 40 15.26 0.21 -6.90
CA SER A 40 14.44 -0.92 -7.34
C SER A 40 13.46 -0.59 -8.47
N TYR A 41 13.43 0.66 -8.94
CA TYR A 41 12.48 1.18 -9.92
C TYR A 41 11.01 0.87 -9.54
N THR A 42 10.70 1.02 -8.25
CA THR A 42 9.42 0.54 -7.69
C THR A 42 8.68 1.66 -6.97
N PRO A 43 7.37 1.85 -7.21
CA PRO A 43 6.54 2.71 -6.38
C PRO A 43 6.23 2.03 -5.04
N LEU A 44 7.11 2.23 -4.06
CA LEU A 44 6.95 1.70 -2.70
C LEU A 44 5.70 2.28 -2.02
N VAL A 45 5.38 3.53 -2.33
CA VAL A 45 4.12 4.17 -1.96
C VAL A 45 3.56 4.87 -3.21
N LEU A 46 2.29 4.63 -3.52
CA LEU A 46 1.57 5.22 -4.63
C LEU A 46 1.02 6.60 -4.22
N PRO A 47 0.90 7.54 -5.16
CA PRO A 47 0.19 8.79 -4.91
C PRO A 47 -1.31 8.53 -4.70
N VAL A 48 -2.00 9.49 -4.08
CA VAL A 48 -3.39 9.34 -3.64
C VAL A 48 -4.37 9.05 -4.79
N GLN A 49 -4.08 9.50 -6.00
CA GLN A 49 -4.89 9.18 -7.18
C GLN A 49 -4.78 7.71 -7.62
N ASP A 50 -3.75 7.00 -7.19
CA ASP A 50 -3.41 5.66 -7.67
C ASP A 50 -3.62 4.56 -6.61
N ILE A 51 -3.82 4.93 -5.34
CA ILE A 51 -4.21 3.98 -4.29
C ILE A 51 -5.64 3.48 -4.50
N TYR A 52 -5.96 2.31 -3.96
CA TYR A 52 -7.27 1.71 -4.12
C TYR A 52 -7.59 0.63 -3.10
N GLU A 53 -8.88 0.41 -2.89
CA GLU A 53 -9.36 -0.77 -2.18
C GLU A 53 -9.27 -2.01 -3.09
N SER A 54 -8.65 -3.07 -2.58
CA SER A 54 -8.60 -4.36 -3.27
C SER A 54 -10.00 -4.89 -3.53
N LYS A 55 -10.18 -5.61 -4.65
CA LYS A 55 -11.47 -6.24 -5.00
C LYS A 55 -11.70 -7.54 -4.25
N ASP A 56 -10.61 -8.17 -3.81
CA ASP A 56 -10.61 -9.52 -3.26
C ASP A 56 -10.53 -9.50 -1.73
N HIS A 57 -9.98 -8.43 -1.16
CA HIS A 57 -9.76 -8.27 0.27
C HIS A 57 -10.11 -6.84 0.72
N PRO A 58 -10.54 -6.61 1.98
CA PRO A 58 -10.81 -5.28 2.53
C PRO A 58 -9.51 -4.51 2.84
N ASP A 59 -8.60 -4.49 1.88
CA ASP A 59 -7.27 -3.89 2.01
C ASP A 59 -7.18 -2.62 1.16
N LEU A 60 -6.53 -1.61 1.71
CA LEU A 60 -6.13 -0.44 0.94
C LEU A 60 -4.74 -0.66 0.38
N VAL A 61 -4.64 -0.90 -0.93
CA VAL A 61 -3.37 -1.06 -1.64
C VAL A 61 -2.73 0.31 -1.81
N ILE A 62 -1.52 0.44 -1.27
CA ILE A 62 -0.76 1.69 -1.28
C ILE A 62 0.57 1.59 -2.00
N GLY A 63 0.99 0.43 -2.48
CA GLY A 63 2.32 0.26 -3.04
C GLY A 63 2.53 -1.13 -3.62
N TYR A 64 3.68 -1.33 -4.26
CA TYR A 64 4.05 -2.60 -4.86
C TYR A 64 5.48 -2.98 -4.50
N ALA A 65 5.75 -4.27 -4.40
CA ALA A 65 7.10 -4.79 -4.24
C ALA A 65 7.91 -4.85 -5.55
N GLY A 66 7.23 -4.78 -6.70
CA GLY A 66 7.83 -4.96 -8.02
C GLY A 66 8.11 -6.41 -8.42
N VAL A 67 7.73 -7.38 -7.58
CA VAL A 67 7.98 -8.82 -7.75
C VAL A 67 6.76 -9.64 -7.31
N ASP A 68 6.52 -10.77 -7.99
CA ASP A 68 5.54 -11.82 -7.65
C ASP A 68 4.09 -11.36 -7.39
N GLY A 69 3.73 -10.19 -7.92
CA GLY A 69 2.42 -9.58 -7.68
C GLY A 69 2.20 -9.15 -6.22
N ILE A 70 3.28 -9.08 -5.42
CA ILE A 70 3.22 -8.65 -4.02
C ILE A 70 2.89 -7.16 -3.96
N CYS A 71 1.86 -6.82 -3.19
CA CYS A 71 1.47 -5.44 -2.96
C CYS A 71 1.60 -5.07 -1.48
N PHE A 72 1.80 -3.78 -1.22
CA PHE A 72 1.80 -3.21 0.12
C PHE A 72 0.45 -2.61 0.40
N CYS A 73 -0.10 -2.92 1.57
CA CYS A 73 -1.44 -2.52 1.93
C CYS A 73 -1.62 -2.20 3.41
N PHE A 74 -2.66 -1.43 3.70
CA PHE A 74 -3.27 -1.35 5.02
C PHE A 74 -4.46 -2.30 5.07
N ARG A 75 -4.64 -2.97 6.22
CA ARG A 75 -5.78 -3.86 6.42
C ARG A 75 -6.83 -3.17 7.29
N GLU A 76 -8.11 -3.39 6.98
CA GLU A 76 -9.21 -2.74 7.70
C GLU A 76 -9.13 -2.99 9.21
N GLY A 77 -9.13 -1.91 9.99
CA GLY A 77 -9.02 -1.94 11.46
C GLY A 77 -7.70 -2.46 12.03
N GLN A 78 -6.67 -2.71 11.21
CA GLN A 78 -5.37 -3.20 11.66
C GLN A 78 -4.32 -2.09 11.61
N ALA A 79 -3.39 -2.11 12.56
CA ALA A 79 -2.22 -1.24 12.53
C ALA A 79 -1.13 -1.78 11.59
N GLY A 80 -0.24 -0.88 11.17
CA GLY A 80 0.94 -1.21 10.39
C GLY A 80 0.72 -1.39 8.90
N LEU A 81 1.85 -1.54 8.21
CA LEU A 81 1.92 -1.82 6.78
C LEU A 81 2.16 -3.31 6.56
N TRP A 82 1.38 -3.89 5.65
CA TRP A 82 1.38 -5.31 5.35
C TRP A 82 1.82 -5.55 3.90
N ALA A 83 2.49 -6.67 3.66
CA ALA A 83 2.61 -7.27 2.34
C ALA A 83 1.48 -8.28 2.15
N PHE A 84 0.81 -8.21 1.02
CA PHE A 84 -0.08 -9.27 0.56
C PHE A 84 0.61 -10.09 -0.52
N TYR A 85 0.71 -11.40 -0.27
CA TYR A 85 1.30 -12.40 -1.15
C TYR A 85 0.18 -13.07 -1.93
N GLY A 86 -0.06 -12.62 -3.16
CA GLY A 86 -1.23 -13.03 -3.95
C GLY A 86 -1.24 -14.50 -4.35
N MET A 87 -0.07 -15.14 -4.50
CA MET A 87 0.00 -16.58 -4.81
C MET A 87 -0.35 -17.45 -3.59
N GLU A 88 0.04 -17.01 -2.40
CA GLU A 88 -0.19 -17.71 -1.14
C GLU A 88 -1.46 -17.29 -0.41
N ASP A 89 -2.19 -16.29 -0.92
CA ASP A 89 -3.36 -15.67 -0.27
C ASP A 89 -3.08 -15.29 1.20
N ARG A 90 -1.95 -14.60 1.43
CA ARG A 90 -1.42 -14.38 2.77
C ARG A 90 -0.99 -12.94 2.99
N HIS A 91 -1.33 -12.38 4.16
CA HIS A 91 -0.78 -11.12 4.66
C HIS A 91 0.38 -11.35 5.62
N SER A 92 1.46 -10.58 5.46
CA SER A 92 2.55 -10.50 6.45
C SER A 92 2.76 -9.06 6.88
N LEU A 93 2.80 -8.81 8.18
CA LEU A 93 3.13 -7.50 8.71
C LEU A 93 4.59 -7.19 8.38
N LEU A 94 4.86 -6.05 7.74
CA LEU A 94 6.21 -5.61 7.39
C LEU A 94 6.76 -4.61 8.41
N ALA A 95 5.94 -3.62 8.77
CA ALA A 95 6.36 -2.52 9.62
C ALA A 95 5.18 -1.91 10.37
N PRO A 96 5.42 -1.24 11.52
CA PRO A 96 4.35 -0.56 12.26
C PRO A 96 3.86 0.74 11.59
N SER A 97 4.61 1.31 10.63
CA SER A 97 4.32 2.58 9.96
C SER A 97 4.95 2.61 8.56
N ILE A 98 4.55 3.56 7.70
CA ILE A 98 5.20 3.79 6.40
C ILE A 98 6.65 4.23 6.60
N GLU A 99 6.92 5.14 7.53
CA GLU A 99 8.28 5.61 7.83
C GLU A 99 9.20 4.44 8.24
N ALA A 100 8.74 3.56 9.11
CA ALA A 100 9.48 2.38 9.54
C ALA A 100 9.70 1.40 8.39
N PHE A 101 8.71 1.25 7.51
CA PHE A 101 8.83 0.46 6.29
C PHE A 101 9.91 1.02 5.36
N LEU A 102 9.85 2.31 5.00
CA LEU A 102 10.82 2.92 4.08
C LEU A 102 12.24 2.88 4.65
N THR A 103 12.39 3.17 5.94
CA THR A 103 13.68 3.07 6.64
C THR A 103 14.21 1.64 6.61
N GLY A 104 13.35 0.65 6.89
CA GLY A 104 13.73 -0.77 6.86
C GLY A 104 14.06 -1.25 5.45
N TRP A 105 13.30 -0.83 4.44
CA TRP A 105 13.49 -1.17 3.04
C TRP A 105 14.84 -0.69 2.52
N HIS A 106 15.14 0.61 2.66
CA HIS A 106 16.40 1.19 2.21
C HIS A 106 17.61 0.65 3.00
N ALA A 107 17.41 0.20 4.24
CA ALA A 107 18.44 -0.47 5.03
C ALA A 107 18.61 -1.96 4.70
N GLY A 108 17.81 -2.54 3.80
CA GLY A 108 17.83 -3.97 3.47
C GLY A 108 17.36 -4.87 4.62
N LYS A 109 16.55 -4.35 5.55
CA LYS A 109 16.02 -5.07 6.72
C LYS A 109 14.64 -5.67 6.48
N ILE A 110 13.92 -5.18 5.47
CA ILE A 110 12.64 -5.76 5.04
C ILE A 110 12.95 -6.82 3.98
N THR A 111 12.46 -8.04 4.22
CA THR A 111 12.56 -9.16 3.29
C THR A 111 11.16 -9.61 2.89
N LEU A 112 10.98 -9.92 1.60
CA LEU A 112 9.76 -10.45 1.02
C LEU A 112 9.95 -11.92 0.63
#